data_AF-A0A4R4DTZ5-F1
#
_entry.id   AF-A0A4R4DTZ5-F1
#
_cell.length_a   1.000
_cell.length_b   1.000
_cell.length_c   1.000
_cell.angle_alpha   90.00
_cell.angle_beta   90.00
_cell.angle_gamma   90.00
#
_symmetry.space_group_name_H-M   'P 1'
#
loop_
_entity.id
_entity.type
_entity.pdbx_description
1 polymer ?
#
loop_
_entity_poly.entity_id
_entity_poly.type
_entity_poly.pdbx_seq_one_letter_code
_entity_poly.pdbx_strand_id
1 'polypeptide(L)'
;MSLGRAIKRRIRDAMLPTAFAGLCAYFAWNAQQGDFGMVARERKLAEIAQARTALVRAEAERDALERRVAGLRGERIDRDQLDERARTLLNLVGKDEIVIPYDPGRRLFQ
;
A
#
# COMPACT_ATOMS: atom_id res chain seq x y z
N MET A 1 41.50 -33.04 -55.43
CA MET A 1 40.85 -31.99 -54.58
C MET A 1 39.54 -32.51 -53.94
N SER A 2 39.63 -33.37 -52.91
CA SER A 2 38.45 -33.94 -52.20
C SER A 2 38.23 -33.35 -50.81
N LEU A 3 39.26 -32.80 -50.17
CA LEU A 3 39.21 -32.24 -48.82
C LEU A 3 38.21 -31.08 -48.68
N GLY A 4 38.20 -30.12 -49.62
CA GLY A 4 37.29 -28.98 -49.57
C GLY A 4 35.80 -29.37 -49.63
N ARG A 5 35.46 -30.43 -50.36
CA ARG A 5 34.08 -30.92 -50.44
C ARG A 5 33.64 -31.63 -49.16
N ALA A 6 34.54 -32.39 -48.52
CA ALA A 6 34.26 -33.04 -47.24
C ALA A 6 34.06 -32.01 -46.12
N ILE A 7 34.90 -30.97 -46.08
CA ILE A 7 34.79 -29.86 -45.12
C ILE A 7 33.49 -29.09 -45.33
N LYS A 8 33.14 -28.74 -46.58
CA LYS A 8 31.88 -28.05 -46.90
C LYS A 8 30.64 -28.83 -46.45
N ARG A 9 30.66 -30.16 -46.56
CA ARG A 9 29.57 -31.02 -46.10
C ARG A 9 29.46 -31.04 -44.57
N ARG A 10 30.59 -31.22 -43.88
CA ARG A 10 30.67 -31.16 -42.40
C ARG A 10 30.18 -29.82 -41.83
N ILE A 11 30.55 -28.70 -42.45
CA ILE A 11 30.10 -27.36 -42.02
C ILE A 11 28.59 -27.20 -42.22
N ARG A 12 28.06 -27.63 -43.37
CA ARG A 12 26.61 -27.58 -43.63
C ARG A 12 25.83 -28.41 -42.62
N ASP A 13 26.32 -29.60 -42.32
CA ASP A 13 25.64 -30.53 -41.41
C ASP A 13 25.76 -30.05 -39.94
N ALA A 14 26.82 -29.32 -39.58
CA ALA A 14 27.02 -28.72 -38.26
C ALA A 14 26.36 -27.34 -38.07
N MET A 15 25.93 -26.68 -39.15
CA MET A 15 25.36 -25.33 -39.08
C MET A 15 24.05 -25.31 -38.29
N LEU A 16 23.16 -26.29 -38.54
CA LEU A 16 21.85 -26.36 -37.90
C LEU A 16 21.94 -26.66 -36.39
N PRO A 17 22.72 -27.67 -35.92
CA PRO A 17 22.93 -27.90 -34.48
C PRO A 17 23.52 -26.69 -33.76
N THR A 18 24.49 -26.01 -34.38
CA THR A 18 25.17 -24.86 -33.76
C THR A 18 24.23 -23.66 -33.65
N ALA A 19 23.40 -23.42 -34.68
CA ALA A 19 22.37 -22.38 -34.63
C ALA A 19 21.33 -22.65 -33.53
N PHE A 20 20.88 -23.90 -33.39
CA PHE A 20 19.98 -24.30 -32.30
C PHE A 20 20.62 -24.16 -30.92
N ALA A 21 21.89 -24.55 -30.77
CA ALA A 21 22.62 -24.36 -29.51
C ALA A 21 22.74 -22.87 -29.14
N GLY A 22 23.01 -22.00 -30.13
CA GLY A 22 23.02 -20.54 -29.93
C GLY A 22 21.66 -19.99 -29.53
N LEU A 23 20.59 -20.47 -30.14
CA LEU A 23 19.21 -20.12 -29.78
C LEU A 23 18.88 -20.55 -28.34
N CYS A 24 19.25 -21.76 -27.94
CA CYS A 24 19.07 -22.26 -26.58
C CYS A 24 19.86 -21.42 -25.57
N ALA A 25 21.11 -21.05 -25.89
CA ALA A 25 21.92 -20.18 -25.04
C ALA A 25 21.28 -18.78 -24.88
N TYR A 26 20.75 -18.22 -25.97
CA TYR A 26 20.02 -16.95 -25.94
C TYR A 26 18.78 -17.04 -25.05
N PHE A 27 17.96 -18.09 -25.21
CA PHE A 27 16.79 -18.30 -24.36
C PHE A 27 17.16 -18.56 -22.90
N ALA A 28 18.24 -19.29 -22.62
CA ALA A 28 18.71 -19.51 -21.25
C ALA A 28 19.16 -18.20 -20.58
N TRP A 29 19.90 -17.36 -21.31
CA TRP A 29 20.30 -16.03 -20.85
C TRP A 29 19.08 -15.12 -20.63
N ASN A 30 18.14 -15.13 -21.56
CA ASN A 30 16.91 -14.33 -21.49
C ASN A 30 15.98 -14.83 -20.36
N ALA A 31 15.93 -16.13 -20.08
CA ALA A 31 15.18 -16.68 -18.95
C ALA A 31 15.77 -16.24 -17.59
N GLN A 32 17.09 -16.04 -17.53
CA GLN A 32 17.78 -15.60 -16.31
C GLN A 32 17.66 -14.08 -16.08
N GLN A 33 17.63 -13.27 -17.14
CA GLN A 33 17.58 -11.80 -17.10
C GLN A 33 16.20 -11.20 -17.41
N GLY A 34 15.25 -11.99 -17.90
CA GLY A 34 13.93 -11.52 -18.29
C GLY A 34 13.01 -11.29 -17.10
N ASP A 35 12.05 -10.40 -17.31
CA ASP A 35 11.04 -9.97 -16.33
C ASP A 35 10.10 -11.09 -15.83
N PHE A 36 10.23 -12.30 -16.36
CA PHE A 36 9.50 -13.51 -15.93
C PHE A 36 10.32 -14.44 -15.03
N GLY A 37 11.57 -14.08 -14.69
CA GLY A 37 12.38 -14.85 -13.74
C GLY A 37 11.75 -14.88 -12.35
N MET A 38 12.04 -15.93 -11.58
CA MET A 38 11.54 -16.12 -10.21
C MET A 38 11.76 -14.88 -9.32
N VAL A 39 12.86 -14.15 -9.53
CA VAL A 39 13.21 -12.91 -8.81
C VAL A 39 12.29 -11.74 -9.16
N ALA A 40 11.89 -11.60 -10.43
CA ALA A 40 10.95 -10.56 -10.84
C ALA A 40 9.55 -10.83 -10.26
N ARG A 41 9.15 -12.11 -10.19
CA ARG A 41 7.92 -12.53 -9.52
C ARG A 41 7.94 -12.19 -8.03
N GLU A 42 9.04 -12.44 -7.32
CA GLU A 42 9.18 -12.08 -5.91
C GLU A 42 9.08 -10.56 -5.68
N ARG A 43 9.74 -9.75 -6.52
CA ARG A 43 9.63 -8.29 -6.46
C ARG A 43 8.18 -7.83 -6.69
N LYS A 44 7.49 -8.39 -7.69
CA LYS A 44 6.08 -8.08 -7.94
C LYS A 44 5.16 -8.48 -6.80
N LEU A 45 5.40 -9.63 -6.18
CA LEU A 45 4.64 -10.04 -4.99
C LEU A 45 4.90 -9.10 -3.80
N ALA A 46 6.14 -8.65 -3.61
CA ALA A 46 6.47 -7.67 -2.59
C ALA A 46 5.79 -6.30 -2.85
N GLU A 47 5.80 -5.81 -4.09
CA GLU A 47 5.08 -4.59 -4.50
C GLU A 47 3.57 -4.71 -4.22
N ILE A 48 2.96 -5.85 -4.58
CA ILE A 48 1.54 -6.11 -4.31
C ILE A 48 1.25 -6.12 -2.80
N ALA A 49 2.11 -6.75 -2.00
CA ALA A 49 1.95 -6.79 -0.54
C ALA A 49 2.04 -5.39 0.08
N GLN A 50 2.98 -4.57 -0.37
CA GLN A 50 3.10 -3.17 0.06
C GLN A 50 1.88 -2.35 -0.34
N ALA A 51 1.42 -2.47 -1.59
CA ALA A 51 0.23 -1.77 -2.08
C ALA A 51 -1.03 -2.15 -1.28
N ARG A 52 -1.22 -3.44 -0.96
CA ARG A 52 -2.32 -3.90 -0.10
C ARG A 52 -2.25 -3.30 1.30
N THR A 53 -1.05 -3.22 1.88
CA THR A 53 -0.87 -2.62 3.21
C THR A 53 -1.20 -1.14 3.20
N ALA A 54 -0.79 -0.41 2.14
CA ALA A 54 -1.14 0.99 1.96
C ALA A 54 -2.65 1.20 1.78
N LEU A 55 -3.31 0.32 1.02
CA LEU A 55 -4.76 0.35 0.83
C LEU A 55 -5.50 0.21 2.16
N VAL A 56 -5.16 -0.80 2.97
CA VAL A 56 -5.79 -1.02 4.28
C VAL A 56 -5.63 0.20 5.21
N ARG A 57 -4.46 0.86 5.18
CA ARG A 57 -4.24 2.09 5.95
C ARG A 57 -5.12 3.24 5.46
N ALA A 58 -5.15 3.46 4.15
CA ALA A 58 -5.96 4.52 3.55
C ALA A 58 -7.47 4.30 3.80
N GLU A 59 -7.95 3.06 3.74
CA GLU A 59 -9.33 2.71 4.08
C GLU A 59 -9.64 2.99 5.54
N ALA A 60 -8.75 2.61 6.47
CA ALA A 60 -8.92 2.91 7.88
C ALA A 60 -8.97 4.42 8.18
N GLU A 61 -8.14 5.21 7.48
CA GLU A 61 -8.16 6.68 7.56
C GLU A 61 -9.46 7.26 7.01
N ARG A 62 -9.90 6.78 5.84
CA ARG A 62 -11.20 7.16 5.26
C ARG A 62 -12.33 6.88 6.24
N ASP A 63 -12.40 5.67 6.80
CA ASP A 63 -13.48 5.28 7.72
C ASP A 63 -13.47 6.11 9.01
N ALA A 64 -12.30 6.52 9.49
CA ALA A 64 -12.19 7.43 10.62
C ALA A 64 -12.70 8.84 10.29
N LEU A 65 -12.38 9.35 9.10
CA LEU A 65 -12.86 10.64 8.62
C LEU A 65 -14.36 10.61 8.35
N GLU A 66 -14.88 9.55 7.73
CA GLU A 66 -16.31 9.37 7.47
C GLU A 66 -17.11 9.37 8.76
N ARG A 67 -16.64 8.71 9.83
CA ARG A 67 -17.29 8.77 11.15
C ARG A 67 -17.31 10.18 11.72
N ARG A 68 -16.21 10.95 11.59
CA ARG A 68 -16.15 12.35 12.05
C ARG A 68 -17.10 13.22 11.23
N VAL A 69 -17.10 13.08 9.92
CA VAL A 69 -17.97 13.83 9.01
C VAL A 69 -19.43 13.48 9.26
N ALA A 70 -19.77 12.20 9.46
CA ALA A 70 -21.12 11.77 9.81
C ALA A 70 -21.58 12.39 11.14
N GLY A 71 -20.70 12.46 12.15
CA GLY A 71 -20.98 13.17 13.41
C GLY A 71 -21.21 14.68 13.23
N LEU A 72 -20.60 15.30 12.22
CA LEU A 72 -20.80 16.72 11.88
C LEU A 72 -21.98 16.96 10.93
N ARG A 73 -22.39 15.93 10.17
CA ARG A 73 -23.44 15.99 9.12
C ARG A 73 -24.83 15.59 9.60
N GLY A 74 -25.00 15.18 10.85
CA GLY A 74 -26.35 15.05 11.40
C GLY A 74 -27.13 16.31 11.07
N GLU A 75 -28.30 16.17 10.42
CA GLU A 75 -29.17 17.28 9.99
C GLU A 75 -29.49 18.27 11.13
N ARG A 76 -29.21 17.85 12.37
CA ARG A 76 -29.16 18.67 13.57
C ARG A 76 -27.80 18.47 14.24
N ILE A 77 -27.14 19.58 14.57
CA ILE A 77 -26.06 19.59 15.55
C ILE A 77 -26.58 18.90 16.82
N ASP A 78 -25.79 17.98 17.36
CA ASP A 78 -26.13 17.28 18.60
C ASP A 78 -26.39 18.30 19.72
N ARG A 79 -27.61 18.26 20.27
CA ARG A 79 -28.07 19.23 21.27
C ARG A 79 -27.23 19.14 22.54
N ASP A 80 -26.71 17.95 22.85
CA ASP A 80 -25.87 17.74 24.02
C ASP A 80 -24.48 18.36 23.81
N GLN A 81 -23.92 18.28 22.60
CA GLN A 81 -22.66 18.98 22.28
C GLN A 81 -22.80 20.50 22.28
N LEU A 82 -23.96 21.04 21.88
CA LEU A 82 -24.26 22.47 22.03
C LEU A 82 -24.40 22.87 23.49
N ASP A 83 -25.07 22.05 24.31
CA ASP A 83 -25.26 22.31 25.73
C ASP A 83 -23.92 22.28 26.49
N GLU A 84 -23.05 21.29 26.22
CA GLU A 84 -21.70 21.25 26.77
C GLU A 84 -20.87 22.48 26.38
N ARG A 85 -20.93 22.90 25.11
CA ARG A 85 -20.21 24.10 24.63
C ARG A 85 -20.77 25.37 25.28
N ALA A 86 -22.10 25.50 25.38
CA ALA A 86 -22.76 26.64 25.99
C ALA A 86 -22.45 26.75 27.49
N ARG A 87 -22.48 25.64 28.23
CA ARG A 87 -22.09 25.58 29.65
C ARG A 87 -20.63 25.95 29.86
N THR A 88 -19.74 25.45 29.00
CA THR A 88 -18.30 25.76 29.05
C THR A 88 -18.03 27.24 28.77
N LEU A 89 -18.67 27.82 27.75
CA LEU A 89 -18.43 29.21 27.34
C LEU A 89 -19.08 30.24 28.26
N LEU A 90 -20.29 29.95 28.73
CA LEU A 90 -21.08 30.90 29.53
C LEU A 90 -20.95 30.66 31.04
N ASN A 91 -20.17 29.64 31.44
CA ASN A 91 -20.01 29.22 32.83
C ASN A 91 -21.38 28.98 33.51
N LEU A 92 -22.35 28.49 32.73
CA LEU A 92 -23.73 28.29 33.15
C LEU A 92 -23.88 26.89 33.77
N VAL A 93 -24.53 26.83 34.93
CA VAL A 93 -24.88 25.57 35.60
C VAL A 93 -26.40 25.48 35.72
N GLY A 94 -26.96 24.29 35.51
CA GLY A 94 -28.39 24.04 35.64
C GLY A 94 -28.89 24.25 37.07
N LYS A 95 -30.18 24.53 37.25
CA LYS A 95 -30.82 24.73 38.57
C LYS A 95 -30.53 23.59 39.56
N ASP A 96 -30.44 22.36 39.06
CA ASP A 96 -30.30 21.15 39.87
C ASP A 96 -28.86 20.59 39.85
N GLU A 97 -27.87 21.41 39.49
CA GLU A 97 -26.47 21.02 39.35
C GLU A 97 -25.58 21.59 40.47
N ILE A 98 -24.59 20.82 40.91
CA ILE A 98 -23.68 21.19 42.02
C ILE A 98 -22.30 21.55 41.45
N VAL A 99 -21.81 22.75 41.77
CA VAL A 99 -20.44 23.17 41.45
C VAL A 99 -19.50 22.73 42.56
N ILE A 100 -18.50 21.91 42.22
CA ILE A 100 -17.43 21.50 43.13
C ILE A 100 -16.17 22.31 42.77
N PRO A 101 -15.78 23.33 43.55
CA PRO A 101 -14.54 24.05 43.32
C PRO A 101 -13.33 23.16 43.61
N TYR A 102 -12.30 23.26 42.79
CA TYR A 102 -11.05 22.53 43.00
C TYR A 102 -10.18 23.17 44.08
N ASP A 103 -9.40 22.33 44.76
CA ASP A 103 -8.35 22.76 45.70
C ASP A 103 -7.31 23.66 45.00
N PRO A 104 -6.72 24.67 45.68
CA PRO A 104 -5.72 25.53 45.07
C PRO A 104 -4.54 24.71 44.51
N GLY A 105 -4.46 24.62 43.17
CA GLY A 105 -3.42 23.87 42.46
C GLY A 105 -3.89 22.66 41.66
N ARG A 106 -5.17 22.25 41.77
CA ARG A 106 -5.77 21.25 40.86
C ARG A 106 -6.64 21.95 39.82
N ARG A 107 -6.27 21.87 38.56
CA ARG A 107 -7.11 22.25 37.41
C ARG A 107 -7.33 21.03 36.54
N LEU A 108 -8.56 20.84 36.06
CA LEU A 108 -8.92 19.70 35.21
C LEU A 108 -8.43 19.86 33.76
N PHE A 109 -8.10 21.10 33.37
CA PHE A 109 -7.53 21.45 32.08
C PHE A 109 -6.38 22.45 32.27
N GLN A 110 -5.27 22.25 31.57
CA GLN A 110 -4.17 23.23 31.43
C GLN A 110 -4.46 24.17 30.27
#